data_AF-A0A922XL59-F1
#
_entry.id   AF-A0A922XL59-F1
#
_cell.length_a   1.000
_cell.length_b   1.000
_cell.length_c   1.000
_cell.angle_alpha   90.00
_cell.angle_beta   90.00
_cell.angle_gamma   90.00
#
_symmetry.space_group_name_H-M   'P 1'
#
loop_
_entity.id
_entity.type
_entity.pdbx_description
1 polymer ?
#
loop_
_entity_poly.entity_id
_entity_poly.type
_entity_poly.pdbx_seq_one_letter_code
_entity_poly.pdbx_strand_id
1 'polypeptide(L)'
;MAGLREGLERLNQGLERAGESLRRMELRLGLERALGRAGVSGRHMEAVMGMAMRQAEVDTGASAEELVLRVRARQPGLFAGGVRGGLEGASERGGLGFGRAGGGG
;
A
#
# COMPACT_ATOMS: atom_id res chain seq x y z
N MET A 1 24.76 -21.77 37.35
CA MET A 1 23.86 -20.62 37.05
C MET A 1 24.24 -19.85 35.79
N ALA A 2 25.52 -19.71 35.41
CA ALA A 2 25.93 -18.93 34.23
C ALA A 2 25.38 -19.44 32.87
N GLY A 3 25.39 -20.75 32.63
CA GLY A 3 24.92 -21.32 31.35
C GLY A 3 23.42 -21.15 31.06
N LEU A 4 22.58 -21.10 32.10
CA LEU A 4 21.15 -20.83 31.94
C LEU A 4 20.90 -19.39 31.49
N ARG A 5 21.62 -18.43 32.09
CA ARG A 5 21.49 -17.01 31.74
C ARG A 5 21.92 -16.74 30.30
N GLU A 6 23.06 -17.30 29.88
CA GLU A 6 23.55 -17.15 28.50
C GLU A 6 22.59 -17.81 27.49
N GLY A 7 22.03 -18.98 27.85
CA GLY A 7 21.00 -19.64 27.04
C GLY A 7 19.75 -18.78 26.86
N LEU A 8 19.28 -18.13 27.93
CA LEU A 8 18.12 -17.22 27.88
C LEU A 8 18.41 -15.95 27.08
N GLU A 9 19.61 -15.37 27.20
CA GLU A 9 20.01 -14.19 26.43
C GLU A 9 20.06 -14.50 24.92
N ARG A 10 20.59 -15.67 24.53
CA ARG A 10 20.58 -16.13 23.13
C ARG A 10 19.16 -16.37 22.61
N LEU A 11 18.29 -16.97 23.43
CA LEU A 11 16.89 -17.17 23.08
C LEU A 11 16.19 -15.83 22.85
N ASN A 12 16.38 -14.86 23.76
CA ASN A 12 15.77 -13.54 23.65
C ASN A 12 16.19 -12.83 22.35
N GLN A 13 17.49 -12.83 22.02
CA GLN A 13 18.00 -12.28 20.75
C GLN A 13 17.42 -13.00 19.52
N GLY A 14 17.24 -14.33 19.61
CA GLY A 14 16.61 -15.11 18.55
C GLY A 14 15.14 -14.71 18.33
N LEU A 15 14.39 -14.51 19.41
CA LEU A 15 12.99 -14.08 19.36
C LEU A 15 12.85 -12.65 18.83
N GLU A 16 13.73 -11.73 19.21
CA GLU A 16 13.73 -10.35 18.68
C GLU A 16 13.92 -10.35 17.15
N ARG A 17 14.88 -11.11 16.63
CA ARG A 17 15.13 -11.25 15.18
C ARG A 17 13.95 -11.92 14.45
N ALA A 18 13.34 -12.93 15.08
CA ALA A 18 12.16 -13.59 14.52
C ALA A 18 10.98 -12.62 14.45
N GLY A 19 10.75 -11.83 15.51
CA GLY A 19 9.73 -10.80 15.56
C GLY A 19 9.91 -9.73 14.47
N GLU A 20 11.14 -9.25 14.27
CA GLU A 20 11.45 -8.30 13.18
C GLU A 20 11.22 -8.91 11.79
N SER A 21 11.54 -10.19 11.62
CA SER A 21 11.32 -10.91 10.36
C SER A 21 9.83 -11.09 10.06
N LEU A 22 9.03 -11.47 11.07
CA LEU A 22 7.58 -11.54 10.97
C LEU A 22 6.97 -10.18 10.61
N ARG A 23 7.40 -9.12 11.30
CA ARG A 23 6.95 -7.76 11.03
C ARG A 23 7.22 -7.32 9.59
N ARG A 24 8.39 -7.65 9.04
CA ARG A 24 8.73 -7.38 7.63
C ARG A 24 7.85 -8.17 6.65
N MET A 25 7.53 -9.43 6.97
CA MET A 25 6.61 -10.23 6.14
C MET A 25 5.19 -9.69 6.17
N GLU A 26 4.67 -9.32 7.34
CA GLU A 26 3.35 -8.72 7.49
C GLU A 26 3.24 -7.41 6.69
N LEU A 27 4.26 -6.56 6.78
CA LEU A 27 4.32 -5.33 6.01
C LEU A 27 4.31 -5.61 4.50
N ARG A 28 5.13 -6.56 4.04
CA ARG A 28 5.18 -6.94 2.62
C ARG A 28 3.81 -7.41 2.12
N LEU A 29 3.15 -8.30 2.85
CA LEU A 29 1.80 -8.77 2.52
C LEU A 29 0.79 -7.62 2.50
N GLY A 30 0.89 -6.69 3.46
CA GLY A 30 0.07 -5.48 3.50
C GLY A 30 0.28 -4.59 2.27
N LEU A 31 1.54 -4.40 1.87
CA LEU A 31 1.92 -3.63 0.69
C LEU A 31 1.42 -4.28 -0.59
N GLU A 32 1.56 -5.60 -0.76
CA GLU A 32 1.05 -6.31 -1.94
C GLU A 32 -0.45 -6.09 -2.13
N ARG A 33 -1.22 -6.18 -1.03
CA ARG A 33 -2.66 -5.90 -1.04
C ARG A 33 -2.97 -4.44 -1.34
N ALA A 34 -2.26 -3.50 -0.71
CA ALA A 34 -2.47 -2.08 -0.90
C ALA A 34 -2.15 -1.63 -2.35
N LEU A 35 -1.07 -2.15 -2.93
CA LEU A 35 -0.68 -1.89 -4.31
C LEU A 35 -1.69 -2.45 -5.31
N GLY A 36 -2.21 -3.65 -5.06
CA GLY A 36 -3.29 -4.25 -5.86
C GLY A 36 -4.55 -3.36 -5.88
N ARG A 37 -4.96 -2.82 -4.72
CA ARG A 37 -6.08 -1.87 -4.64
C ARG A 37 -5.79 -0.51 -5.27
N ALA A 38 -4.53 -0.06 -5.22
CA ALA A 38 -4.11 1.22 -5.80
C ALA A 38 -3.95 1.19 -7.33
N GLY A 39 -4.20 0.04 -7.98
CA GLY A 39 -4.13 -0.10 -9.44
C GLY A 39 -2.70 -0.05 -9.99
N VAL A 40 -1.70 -0.42 -9.17
CA VAL A 40 -0.30 -0.45 -9.62
C VAL A 40 -0.12 -1.61 -10.58
N SER A 41 0.37 -1.32 -11.79
CA SER A 41 0.64 -2.36 -12.78
C SER A 41 1.73 -3.32 -12.28
N GLY A 42 1.64 -4.60 -12.64
CA GLY A 42 2.65 -5.61 -12.25
C GLY A 42 4.09 -5.21 -12.60
N ARG A 43 4.28 -4.45 -13.69
CA ARG A 43 5.59 -3.90 -14.09
C ARG A 43 6.17 -2.86 -13.12
N HIS A 44 5.33 -2.15 -12.39
CA HIS A 44 5.75 -1.14 -11.40
C HIS A 44 5.67 -1.65 -9.97
N MET A 45 5.04 -2.81 -9.74
CA MET A 45 4.77 -3.32 -8.40
C MET A 45 6.04 -3.54 -7.60
N GLU A 46 7.09 -4.10 -8.21
CA GLU A 46 8.40 -4.31 -7.57
C GLU A 46 9.08 -2.98 -7.22
N ALA A 47 9.04 -1.99 -8.10
CA ALA A 47 9.62 -0.67 -7.86
C ALA A 47 8.91 0.06 -6.71
N VAL A 48 7.58 0.06 -6.70
CA VAL A 48 6.79 0.71 -5.65
C VAL A 48 6.94 -0.04 -4.32
N MET A 49 6.96 -1.38 -4.35
CA MET A 49 7.25 -2.21 -3.18
C MET A 49 8.61 -1.86 -2.56
N GLY A 50 9.67 -1.80 -3.36
CA GLY A 50 11.02 -1.46 -2.88
C GLY A 50 11.09 -0.05 -2.28
N MET A 51 10.37 0.92 -2.85
CA MET A 51 10.28 2.28 -2.30
C MET A 51 9.54 2.32 -0.96
N ALA A 52 8.40 1.63 -0.86
CA ALA A 52 7.62 1.56 0.36
C ALA A 52 8.38 0.86 1.50
N MET A 53 9.08 -0.23 1.19
CA MET A 53 9.90 -0.97 2.16
C MET A 53 11.04 -0.11 2.72
N ARG A 54 11.79 0.60 1.86
CA ARG A 54 12.83 1.55 2.32
C ARG A 54 12.25 2.68 3.17
N GLN A 55 11.04 3.14 2.85
CA GLN A 55 10.39 4.18 3.65
C GLN A 55 9.95 3.67 5.03
N ALA A 56 9.58 2.39 5.14
CA ALA A 56 9.21 1.76 6.41
C ALA A 56 10.40 1.54 7.36
N GLU A 57 11.63 1.45 6.83
CA GLU A 57 12.85 1.42 7.66
C GLU A 57 13.07 2.73 8.41
N VAL A 58 12.65 3.85 7.82
CA VAL A 58 12.75 5.20 8.41
C VAL A 58 11.52 5.52 9.27
N ASP A 59 10.33 5.14 8.80
CA ASP A 59 9.07 5.37 9.51
C ASP A 59 8.48 4.05 10.00
N THR A 60 8.98 3.60 11.15
CA THR A 60 8.62 2.32 11.76
C THR A 60 7.19 2.28 12.30
N GLY A 61 6.36 3.31 12.10
CA GLY A 61 4.94 3.32 12.48
C GLY A 61 3.96 3.31 11.31
N ALA A 62 4.43 3.58 10.09
CA ALA A 62 3.53 3.78 8.95
C ALA A 62 2.85 2.48 8.50
N SER A 63 1.55 2.55 8.24
CA SER A 63 0.81 1.44 7.65
C SER A 63 1.20 1.23 6.19
N ALA A 64 0.96 0.03 5.66
CA ALA A 64 1.19 -0.25 4.24
C ALA A 64 0.45 0.74 3.31
N GLU A 65 -0.77 1.13 3.68
CA GLU A 65 -1.58 2.08 2.89
C GLU A 65 -0.98 3.49 2.92
N GLU A 66 -0.52 3.94 4.08
CA GLU A 66 0.17 5.23 4.22
C GLU A 66 1.46 5.27 3.40
N LEU A 67 2.25 4.19 3.43
CA LEU A 67 3.47 4.07 2.65
C LEU A 67 3.16 4.13 1.14
N VAL A 68 2.15 3.40 0.68
CA VAL A 68 1.72 3.44 -0.73
C VAL A 68 1.26 4.84 -1.13
N LEU A 69 0.45 5.52 -0.30
CA LEU A 69 0.01 6.89 -0.57
C LEU A 69 1.17 7.87 -0.66
N ARG A 70 2.17 7.74 0.21
CA ARG A 70 3.40 8.56 0.17
C ARG A 70 4.21 8.31 -1.09
N VAL A 71 4.37 7.04 -1.50
CA VAL A 71 5.05 6.72 -2.76
C VAL A 71 4.27 7.28 -3.95
N ARG A 72 2.93 7.18 -3.95
CA ARG A 72 2.07 7.77 -4.97
C ARG A 72 2.19 9.28 -5.06
N ALA A 73 2.23 9.98 -3.92
CA ALA A 73 2.40 11.43 -3.89
C ALA A 73 3.74 11.86 -4.50
N ARG A 74 4.80 11.06 -4.30
CA ARG A 74 6.13 11.32 -4.85
C ARG A 74 6.29 10.89 -6.31
N GLN A 75 5.60 9.83 -6.72
CA GLN A 75 5.76 9.16 -8.01
C GLN A 75 4.40 8.76 -8.61
N PRO A 76 3.54 9.75 -8.96
CA PRO A 76 2.18 9.46 -9.43
C PRO A 76 2.17 8.64 -10.73
N GLY A 77 3.20 8.76 -11.56
CA GLY A 77 3.35 8.01 -12.83
C GLY A 77 3.40 6.49 -12.66
N LEU A 78 3.77 5.98 -11.47
CA LEU A 78 3.80 4.53 -11.20
C LEU A 78 2.40 3.95 -10.95
N PHE A 79 1.45 4.81 -10.57
CA PHE A 79 0.06 4.49 -10.24
C PHE A 79 -0.93 4.85 -11.35
N ALA A 80 -0.47 5.54 -12.40
CA ALA A 80 -1.31 6.12 -13.44
C ALA A 80 -1.92 5.10 -14.44
N GLY A 81 -1.94 3.80 -14.10
CA GLY A 81 -2.49 2.74 -14.95
C GLY A 81 -3.97 2.43 -14.76
N GLY A 82 -4.68 3.08 -13.82
CA GLY A 82 -5.95 2.53 -13.32
C GLY A 82 -7.11 3.49 -13.02
N VAL A 83 -7.08 4.78 -13.36
CA VAL A 83 -8.27 5.64 -13.21
C VAL A 83 -8.43 6.59 -14.39
N ARG A 84 -9.08 6.09 -15.45
CA ARG A 84 -9.83 6.91 -16.41
C ARG A 84 -11.33 6.57 -16.43
N GLY A 85 -11.86 5.88 -15.42
CA GLY A 85 -13.26 5.44 -15.44
C GLY A 85 -13.84 4.96 -14.11
N GLY A 86 -13.64 5.70 -13.02
CA GLY A 86 -14.14 5.27 -11.69
C GLY A 86 -14.63 6.37 -10.75
N LEU A 87 -14.71 7.62 -11.22
CA LEU A 87 -15.35 8.72 -10.49
C LEU A 87 -16.48 9.40 -11.28
N GLU A 88 -16.98 8.76 -12.34
CA GLU A 88 -18.31 9.03 -12.87
C GLU A 88 -19.28 8.08 -12.16
N GLY A 89 -19.79 8.47 -10.99
CA GLY A 89 -20.74 7.64 -10.27
C GLY A 89 -21.09 8.05 -8.84
N ALA A 90 -20.46 9.09 -8.29
CA ALA A 90 -20.71 9.49 -6.91
C ALA A 90 -20.73 11.01 -6.70
N SER A 91 -21.44 11.75 -7.56
CA SER A 91 -22.06 13.06 -7.30
C SER A 91 -22.72 13.44 -8.62
N GLU A 92 -24.03 13.26 -8.83
CA GLU A 92 -25.04 14.25 -8.46
C GLU A 92 -26.38 13.53 -8.25
N ARG A 93 -26.76 13.28 -7.00
CA ARG A 93 -28.18 13.27 -6.64
C ARG A 93 -28.59 14.74 -6.50
N GLY A 94 -29.14 15.30 -7.57
CA GLY A 94 -29.68 16.65 -7.55
C GLY A 94 -29.99 17.18 -8.94
N GLY A 95 -31.07 16.70 -9.56
CA GLY A 95 -31.55 17.31 -10.81
C GLY A 95 -32.57 16.45 -11.54
N LEU A 96 -33.84 16.61 -11.15
CA LEU A 96 -34.98 16.22 -11.98
C LEU A 96 -34.89 16.99 -13.32
N GLY A 97 -34.96 16.28 -14.44
CA GLY A 97 -34.97 16.90 -15.77
C GLY A 97 -35.49 15.94 -16.83
N PHE A 98 -36.81 15.97 -17.04
CA PHE A 98 -37.51 15.33 -18.16
C PHE A 98 -37.21 16.02 -19.51
N GLY A 99 -37.29 15.26 -20.61
CA GLY A 99 -37.41 15.75 -22.01
C GLY A 99 -36.23 15.30 -22.90
N ARG A 100 -36.34 14.32 -23.82
CA ARG A 100 -37.14 14.16 -25.06
C ARG A 100 -36.76 15.12 -26.21
N ALA A 101 -36.14 14.52 -27.24
CA ALA A 101 -36.22 14.75 -28.71
C ALA A 101 -35.50 15.92 -29.41
N GLY A 102 -35.08 15.63 -30.66
CA GLY A 102 -34.70 16.56 -31.75
C GLY A 102 -33.25 16.36 -32.21
N GLY A 103 -32.94 15.85 -33.41
CA GLY A 103 -33.03 16.51 -34.73
C GLY A 103 -31.62 17.03 -35.10
N GLY A 104 -30.90 16.52 -36.10
CA GLY A 104 -31.16 16.71 -37.53
C GLY A 104 -30.49 18.02 -38.01
N GLY A 105 -29.41 17.91 -38.80
CA GLY A 105 -28.68 19.02 -39.40
C GLY A 105 -27.33 18.59 -39.95
#